data_AF-A0A7X7DSD2-F1
#
_entry.id   AF-A0A7X7DSD2-F1
#
_cell.length_a   1.000
_cell.length_b   1.000
_cell.length_c   1.000
_cell.angle_alpha   90.00
_cell.angle_beta   90.00
_cell.angle_gamma   90.00
#
_symmetry.space_group_name_H-M   'P 1'
#
loop_
_entity.id
_entity.type
_entity.pdbx_description
1 polymer ?
#
loop_
_entity_poly.entity_id
_entity_poly.type
_entity_poly.pdbx_seq_one_letter_code
_entity_poly.pdbx_strand_id
1 'polypeptide(L)'
;VCPGYRVTLYEHSQFGGETAEFEENEGDLEERSRWASSLKVERIEKPDFDLAFEWSMVQAENEGLFEEIDLDTAAAAKALEVHAERVERFKKAGEMHWYGTTTDAERVELGGELIKIFSDMGVATDDWEADIFAQAMNNFYDWRKDLSVWDAACIILNVNPETFNQ
;
A
#
# COMPACT_ATOMS: atom_id res chain seq x y z
N VAL A 1 13.66 -6.99 9.07
CA VAL A 1 14.28 -8.00 8.18
C VAL A 1 14.28 -9.36 8.86
N CYS A 2 14.02 -10.46 8.13
CA CYS A 2 14.07 -11.82 8.68
C CYS A 2 15.53 -12.21 9.03
N PRO A 3 15.80 -12.82 10.20
CA PRO A 3 17.13 -13.26 10.57
C PRO A 3 17.81 -14.11 9.48
N GLY A 4 19.09 -13.84 9.22
CA GLY A 4 19.87 -14.51 8.17
C GLY A 4 19.65 -13.98 6.75
N TYR A 5 18.85 -12.92 6.61
CA TYR A 5 18.68 -12.16 5.37
C TYR A 5 19.19 -10.73 5.50
N ARG A 6 19.55 -10.15 4.37
CA ARG A 6 19.82 -8.73 4.17
C ARG A 6 18.86 -8.18 3.14
N VAL A 7 18.32 -7.00 3.40
CA VAL A 7 17.55 -6.21 2.43
C VAL A 7 18.40 -5.02 2.03
N THR A 8 18.50 -4.75 0.74
CA THR A 8 19.11 -3.54 0.20
C THR A 8 18.05 -2.75 -0.53
N LEU A 9 17.82 -1.50 -0.12
CA LEU A 9 16.99 -0.52 -0.82
C LEU A 9 17.86 0.24 -1.82
N TYR A 10 17.28 0.57 -2.98
CA TYR A 10 17.92 1.31 -4.06
C TYR A 10 17.04 2.49 -4.47
N GLU A 11 17.68 3.64 -4.71
CA GLU A 11 17.02 4.88 -5.13
C GLU A 11 16.35 4.75 -6.48
N HIS A 12 16.99 4.09 -7.43
CA HIS A 12 16.45 3.93 -8.76
C HIS A 12 15.84 2.54 -8.97
N SER A 13 14.98 2.46 -9.97
CA SER A 13 14.58 1.18 -10.55
C SER A 13 15.81 0.46 -11.14
N GLN A 14 15.77 -0.88 -11.17
CA GLN A 14 16.88 -1.73 -11.64
C GLN A 14 18.15 -1.70 -10.77
N PHE A 15 18.02 -1.50 -9.46
CA PHE A 15 19.11 -1.60 -8.49
C PHE A 15 20.24 -0.58 -8.69
N GLY A 16 19.90 0.66 -9.07
CA GLY A 16 20.84 1.76 -9.25
C GLY A 16 20.63 2.91 -8.25
N GLY A 17 21.52 3.90 -8.30
CA GLY A 17 21.44 5.09 -7.42
C GLY A 17 22.01 4.84 -6.03
N GLU A 18 21.62 5.68 -5.06
CA GLU A 18 21.97 5.51 -3.65
C GLU A 18 21.37 4.22 -3.07
N THR A 19 22.05 3.62 -2.08
CA THR A 19 21.67 2.34 -1.49
C THR A 19 21.71 2.36 0.03
N ALA A 20 20.76 1.67 0.66
CA ALA A 20 20.75 1.42 2.10
C ALA A 20 20.59 -0.08 2.39
N GLU A 21 21.40 -0.63 3.29
CA GLU A 21 21.38 -2.05 3.65
C GLU A 21 20.85 -2.27 5.07
N PHE A 22 20.06 -3.34 5.24
CA PHE A 22 19.38 -3.69 6.47
C PHE A 22 19.55 -5.19 6.73
N GLU A 23 20.10 -5.56 7.88
CA GLU A 23 20.17 -6.96 8.34
C GLU A 23 19.18 -7.23 9.48
N GLU A 24 18.72 -6.17 10.15
CA GLU A 24 17.75 -6.24 11.24
C GLU A 24 16.48 -5.46 10.88
N ASN A 25 15.45 -5.56 11.73
CA ASN A 25 14.26 -4.76 11.55
C ASN A 25 14.51 -3.31 11.99
N GLU A 26 14.71 -2.41 11.04
CA GLU A 26 14.61 -0.98 11.29
C GLU A 26 13.13 -0.59 11.21
N GLY A 27 12.54 -0.25 12.36
CA GLY A 27 11.11 0.04 12.49
C GLY A 27 10.65 1.31 11.77
N ASP A 28 11.59 2.22 11.45
CA ASP A 28 11.35 3.40 10.63
C ASP A 28 12.47 3.54 9.59
N LEU A 29 12.08 3.67 8.32
CA LEU A 29 12.99 3.89 7.20
C LEU A 29 13.37 5.37 7.03
N GLU A 30 12.73 6.27 7.76
CA GLU A 30 12.93 7.72 7.72
C GLU A 30 12.82 8.25 6.27
N GLU A 31 13.73 9.14 5.85
CA GLU A 31 13.76 9.70 4.50
C GLU A 31 13.93 8.64 3.39
N ARG A 32 14.46 7.45 3.74
CA ARG A 32 14.68 6.35 2.79
C ARG A 32 13.38 5.75 2.27
N SER A 33 12.29 5.88 3.02
CA SER A 33 10.95 5.52 2.57
C SER A 33 10.50 6.33 1.35
N ARG A 34 11.01 7.56 1.19
CA ARG A 34 10.58 8.50 0.14
C ARG A 34 11.33 8.34 -1.18
N TRP A 35 12.53 7.76 -1.16
CA TRP A 35 13.38 7.66 -2.34
C TRP A 35 13.61 6.22 -2.84
N ALA A 36 13.32 5.20 -2.04
CA ALA A 36 13.52 3.82 -2.47
C ALA A 36 12.55 3.43 -3.61
N SER A 37 13.10 3.04 -4.76
CA SER A 37 12.33 2.59 -5.93
C SER A 37 12.52 1.10 -6.25
N SER A 38 13.54 0.44 -5.70
CA SER A 38 13.67 -1.02 -5.79
C SER A 38 14.34 -1.61 -4.55
N LEU A 39 14.11 -2.91 -4.31
CA LEU A 39 14.73 -3.64 -3.20
C LEU A 39 15.30 -4.97 -3.66
N LYS A 40 16.39 -5.40 -3.02
CA LYS A 40 16.99 -6.71 -3.19
C LYS A 40 17.02 -7.42 -1.85
N VAL A 41 16.61 -8.68 -1.81
CA VAL A 41 16.70 -9.53 -0.62
C VAL A 41 17.73 -10.61 -0.86
N GLU A 42 18.72 -10.68 0.01
CA GLU A 42 19.81 -11.64 -0.09
C GLU A 42 19.88 -12.48 1.18
N ARG A 43 20.10 -13.77 1.01
CA ARG A 43 20.37 -14.67 2.12
C ARG A 43 21.86 -14.61 2.44
N ILE A 44 22.21 -14.07 3.60
CA ILE A 44 23.60 -13.92 4.05
C ILE A 44 24.07 -15.14 4.86
N GLU A 45 23.16 -15.82 5.53
CA GLU A 45 23.44 -17.07 6.25
C GLU A 45 22.22 -18.01 6.24
N LYS A 46 22.37 -19.21 6.79
CA LYS A 46 21.19 -20.07 7.02
C LYS A 46 20.39 -19.47 8.18
N PRO A 47 19.12 -19.08 7.97
CA PRO A 47 18.29 -18.59 9.06
C PRO A 47 18.26 -19.64 10.16
N ASP A 48 18.48 -19.20 11.40
CA ASP A 48 18.14 -20.00 12.55
C ASP A 48 16.63 -20.22 12.52
N PHE A 49 16.20 -21.48 12.60
CA PHE A 49 14.80 -21.85 12.46
C PHE A 49 13.95 -21.22 13.57
N ASP A 50 14.47 -21.19 14.81
CA ASP A 50 13.73 -20.67 15.95
C ASP A 50 13.58 -19.14 15.83
N LEU A 51 14.65 -18.43 15.44
CA LEU A 51 14.61 -16.98 15.23
C LEU A 51 13.73 -16.60 14.02
N ALA A 52 13.78 -17.36 12.93
CA ALA A 52 12.93 -17.14 11.77
C ALA A 52 11.46 -17.43 12.09
N PHE A 53 11.19 -18.43 12.92
CA PHE A 53 9.85 -18.78 13.39
C PHE A 53 9.27 -17.72 14.32
N GLU A 54 10.05 -17.22 15.30
CA GLU A 54 9.66 -16.10 16.16
C GLU A 54 9.41 -14.83 15.34
N TRP A 55 10.32 -14.50 14.42
CA TRP A 55 10.12 -13.38 13.48
C TRP A 55 8.82 -13.56 12.69
N SER A 56 8.55 -14.76 12.17
CA SER A 56 7.33 -15.07 11.43
C SER A 56 6.08 -14.98 12.28
N MET A 57 6.12 -15.33 13.57
CA MET A 57 4.98 -15.18 14.47
C MET A 57 4.70 -13.72 14.79
N VAL A 58 5.74 -12.92 15.07
CA VAL A 58 5.61 -11.47 15.27
C VAL A 58 5.08 -10.80 14.00
N GLN A 59 5.56 -11.20 12.82
CA GLN A 59 5.00 -10.70 11.57
C GLN A 59 3.58 -11.20 11.33
N ALA A 60 3.23 -12.46 11.65
CA ALA A 60 1.86 -12.96 11.51
C ALA A 60 0.87 -12.24 12.43
N GLU A 61 1.30 -11.82 13.63
CA GLU A 61 0.51 -10.95 14.51
C GLU A 61 0.33 -9.54 13.93
N ASN A 62 1.28 -9.07 13.10
CA ASN A 62 1.20 -7.80 12.37
C ASN A 62 0.52 -7.90 10.98
N GLU A 63 0.55 -9.07 10.33
CA GLU A 63 0.00 -9.37 8.99
C GLU A 63 -1.53 -9.51 9.01
N GLY A 64 -2.14 -9.51 10.21
CA GLY A 64 -3.59 -9.56 10.40
C GLY A 64 -4.30 -8.22 10.55
N LEU A 65 -3.61 -7.09 10.36
CA LEU A 65 -4.18 -5.76 10.61
C LEU A 65 -4.59 -5.05 9.33
N PHE A 66 -5.33 -5.68 8.41
CA PHE A 66 -6.20 -4.84 7.59
C PHE A 66 -7.15 -4.13 8.57
N GLU A 67 -7.29 -2.80 8.48
CA GLU A 67 -8.40 -2.11 9.13
C GLU A 67 -9.70 -2.72 8.58
N GLU A 68 -10.38 -3.49 9.42
CA GLU A 68 -11.74 -3.93 9.16
C GLU A 68 -12.66 -2.72 9.32
N ILE A 69 -13.17 -2.23 8.19
CA ILE A 69 -14.23 -1.23 8.22
C ILE A 69 -15.52 -1.97 8.53
N ASP A 70 -16.12 -1.67 9.70
CA ASP A 70 -17.47 -2.10 10.02
C ASP A 70 -18.48 -1.32 9.16
N LEU A 71 -18.83 -1.92 8.01
CA LEU A 71 -19.78 -1.36 7.06
C LEU A 71 -21.21 -1.23 7.63
N ASP A 72 -21.53 -1.95 8.71
CA ASP A 72 -22.84 -1.87 9.36
C ASP A 72 -22.98 -0.62 10.24
N THR A 73 -21.89 0.11 10.48
CA THR A 73 -21.98 1.42 11.12
C THR A 73 -22.74 2.40 10.23
N ALA A 74 -23.63 3.19 10.83
CA ALA A 74 -24.43 4.18 10.10
C ALA A 74 -23.58 5.23 9.35
N ALA A 75 -22.33 5.45 9.77
CA ALA A 75 -21.37 6.33 9.10
C ALA A 75 -20.81 5.68 7.83
N ALA A 76 -20.25 4.47 7.92
CA ALA A 76 -19.67 3.75 6.79
C ALA A 76 -20.73 3.40 5.72
N ALA A 77 -21.91 2.90 6.15
CA ALA A 77 -23.02 2.60 5.25
C ALA A 77 -23.47 3.85 4.45
N LYS A 78 -23.59 4.99 5.14
CA LYS A 78 -23.99 6.25 4.51
C LYS A 78 -22.90 6.79 3.58
N ALA A 79 -21.63 6.67 3.95
CA ALA A 79 -20.52 7.08 3.10
C ALA A 79 -20.47 6.25 1.81
N LEU A 80 -20.67 4.94 1.90
CA LEU A 80 -20.79 4.06 0.73
C LEU A 80 -21.96 4.45 -0.17
N GLU A 81 -23.12 4.78 0.40
CA GLU A 81 -24.27 5.26 -0.37
C GLU A 81 -23.94 6.58 -1.10
N VAL A 82 -23.32 7.54 -0.40
CA VAL A 82 -22.93 8.84 -0.96
C VAL A 82 -21.92 8.70 -2.10
N HIS A 83 -20.99 7.75 -1.99
CA HIS A 83 -19.90 7.57 -2.94
C HIS A 83 -20.09 6.41 -3.91
N ALA A 84 -21.25 5.75 -3.92
CA ALA A 84 -21.49 4.50 -4.65
C ALA A 84 -21.06 4.54 -6.12
N GLU A 85 -21.42 5.61 -6.85
CA GLU A 85 -21.05 5.77 -8.27
C GLU A 85 -19.53 5.90 -8.47
N ARG A 86 -18.83 6.56 -7.54
CA ARG A 86 -17.38 6.73 -7.59
C ARG A 86 -16.67 5.42 -7.26
N VAL A 87 -17.11 4.74 -6.20
CA VAL A 87 -16.58 3.42 -5.80
C VAL A 87 -16.71 2.44 -6.95
N GLU A 88 -17.88 2.36 -7.59
CA GLU A 88 -18.11 1.49 -8.75
C GLU A 88 -17.22 1.83 -9.95
N ARG A 89 -16.91 3.11 -10.15
CA ARG A 89 -15.96 3.55 -11.18
C ARG A 89 -14.55 3.04 -10.87
N PHE A 90 -14.10 3.17 -9.62
CA PHE A 90 -12.77 2.71 -9.21
C PHE A 90 -12.63 1.18 -9.20
N LYS A 91 -13.70 0.44 -8.87
CA LYS A 91 -13.73 -1.03 -8.97
C LYS A 91 -13.61 -1.53 -10.42
N LYS A 92 -14.08 -0.75 -11.40
CA LYS A 92 -14.01 -1.09 -12.84
C LYS A 92 -12.77 -0.54 -13.52
N ALA A 93 -12.12 0.44 -12.91
CA ALA A 93 -10.86 1.00 -13.37
C ALA A 93 -9.70 0.07 -12.99
N GLY A 94 -8.74 -0.11 -13.89
CA GLY A 94 -7.45 -0.77 -13.62
C GLY A 94 -6.30 0.11 -14.10
N GLU A 95 -5.09 -0.43 -14.20
CA GLU A 95 -3.86 0.32 -14.55
C GLU A 95 -4.05 1.30 -15.71
N MET A 96 -4.68 0.92 -16.82
CA MET A 96 -4.84 1.80 -17.98
C MET A 96 -5.65 3.08 -17.70
N HIS A 97 -6.58 3.02 -16.75
CA HIS A 97 -7.40 4.15 -16.32
C HIS A 97 -6.71 4.98 -15.23
N TRP A 98 -5.61 4.47 -14.66
CA TRP A 98 -4.78 5.16 -13.68
C TRP A 98 -3.50 5.75 -14.29
N TYR A 99 -2.79 5.02 -15.14
CA TYR A 99 -1.54 5.42 -15.78
C TYR A 99 -1.67 5.68 -17.28
N GLY A 100 -2.41 4.82 -17.97
CA GLY A 100 -2.42 4.78 -19.43
C GLY A 100 -3.07 5.99 -20.09
N THR A 101 -3.97 6.68 -19.40
CA THR A 101 -4.80 7.75 -19.98
C THR A 101 -4.87 9.03 -19.16
N THR A 102 -4.17 9.12 -18.04
CA THR A 102 -4.23 10.27 -17.12
C THR A 102 -2.88 10.99 -17.04
N THR A 103 -2.94 12.27 -16.74
CA THR A 103 -1.82 13.13 -16.38
C THR A 103 -1.52 13.02 -14.88
N ASP A 104 -0.34 13.49 -14.47
CA ASP A 104 0.04 13.49 -13.06
C ASP A 104 -0.94 14.30 -12.20
N ALA A 105 -1.40 15.47 -12.69
CA ALA A 105 -2.40 16.28 -12.01
C ALA A 105 -3.73 15.54 -11.81
N GLU A 106 -4.20 14.83 -12.84
CA GLU A 106 -5.40 14.01 -12.75
C GLU A 106 -5.23 12.86 -11.73
N ARG A 107 -4.05 12.25 -11.64
CA ARG A 107 -3.80 11.20 -10.62
C ARG A 107 -3.80 11.75 -9.21
N VAL A 108 -3.29 12.96 -8.99
CA VAL A 108 -3.38 13.65 -7.69
C VAL A 108 -4.85 13.91 -7.33
N GLU A 109 -5.66 14.38 -8.28
CA GLU A 109 -7.10 14.60 -8.04
C GLU A 109 -7.83 13.28 -7.70
N LEU A 110 -7.60 12.22 -8.48
CA LEU A 110 -8.19 10.90 -8.21
C LEU A 110 -7.71 10.30 -6.88
N GLY A 111 -6.45 10.51 -6.53
CA GLY A 111 -5.89 10.11 -5.24
C GLY A 111 -6.58 10.81 -4.07
N GLY A 112 -6.79 12.13 -4.19
CA GLY A 112 -7.55 12.90 -3.20
C GLY A 112 -9.02 12.47 -3.08
N GLU A 113 -9.66 12.07 -4.19
CA GLU A 113 -11.00 11.49 -4.17
C GLU A 113 -11.03 10.17 -3.38
N LEU A 114 -10.07 9.26 -3.62
CA LEU A 114 -9.98 7.99 -2.90
C LEU A 114 -9.76 8.21 -1.40
N ILE A 115 -8.76 9.01 -1.02
CA ILE A 115 -8.48 9.37 0.39
C ILE A 115 -9.77 9.84 1.07
N LYS A 116 -10.51 10.76 0.44
CA LYS A 116 -11.75 11.29 1.00
C LYS A 116 -12.83 10.22 1.17
N ILE A 117 -13.00 9.32 0.19
CA ILE A 117 -13.98 8.23 0.27
C ILE A 117 -13.66 7.34 1.49
N PHE A 118 -12.41 6.95 1.66
CA PHE A 118 -11.98 6.12 2.79
C PHE A 118 -12.07 6.85 4.13
N SER A 119 -11.72 8.14 4.17
CA SER A 119 -11.90 9.00 5.36
C SER A 119 -13.36 9.09 5.79
N ASP A 120 -14.28 9.29 4.83
CA ASP A 120 -15.73 9.35 5.10
C ASP A 120 -16.26 7.99 5.63
N MET A 121 -15.59 6.88 5.31
CA MET A 121 -15.89 5.54 5.84
C MET A 121 -15.22 5.25 7.20
N GLY A 122 -14.39 6.17 7.72
CA GLY A 122 -13.77 6.07 9.03
C GLY A 122 -12.33 5.52 9.04
N VAL A 123 -11.71 5.36 7.87
CA VAL A 123 -10.29 4.98 7.75
C VAL A 123 -9.41 6.17 8.16
N ALA A 124 -8.34 5.92 8.90
CA ALA A 124 -7.37 6.95 9.26
C ALA A 124 -6.49 7.31 8.04
N THR A 125 -6.88 8.39 7.34
CA THR A 125 -6.18 8.86 6.14
C THR A 125 -5.55 10.25 6.31
N ASP A 126 -5.47 10.77 7.52
CA ASP A 126 -4.99 12.13 7.83
C ASP A 126 -3.50 12.34 7.55
N ASP A 127 -2.72 11.26 7.54
CA ASP A 127 -1.30 11.28 7.17
C ASP A 127 -1.08 11.25 5.64
N TRP A 128 -2.14 11.10 4.84
CA TRP A 128 -2.04 11.03 3.38
C TRP A 128 -2.36 12.36 2.71
N GLU A 129 -1.35 12.94 2.07
CA GLU A 129 -1.54 13.96 1.05
C GLU A 129 -1.84 13.31 -0.31
N ALA A 130 -2.64 13.98 -1.14
CA ALA A 130 -3.13 13.42 -2.40
C ALA A 130 -2.02 13.07 -3.39
N ASP A 131 -0.94 13.85 -3.42
CA ASP A 131 0.23 13.62 -4.26
C ASP A 131 1.07 12.43 -3.76
N ILE A 132 1.27 12.33 -2.45
CA ILE A 132 1.95 11.20 -1.81
C ILE A 132 1.18 9.89 -2.08
N PHE A 133 -0.14 9.91 -1.92
CA PHE A 133 -0.97 8.75 -2.19
C PHE A 133 -0.98 8.37 -3.67
N ALA A 134 -1.06 9.35 -4.57
CA ALA A 134 -0.97 9.10 -6.00
C ALA A 134 0.40 8.48 -6.39
N GLN A 135 1.49 8.91 -5.74
CA GLN A 135 2.80 8.31 -5.92
C GLN A 135 2.87 6.88 -5.37
N ALA A 136 2.23 6.59 -4.23
CA ALA A 136 2.14 5.23 -3.72
C ALA A 136 1.35 4.31 -4.67
N MET A 137 0.20 4.77 -5.16
CA MET A 137 -0.60 4.07 -6.18
C MET A 137 0.20 3.78 -7.45
N ASN A 138 0.96 4.77 -7.90
CA ASN A 138 1.88 4.64 -9.02
C ASN A 138 2.89 3.50 -8.78
N ASN A 139 3.69 3.61 -7.72
CA ASN A 139 4.69 2.62 -7.36
C ASN A 139 4.09 1.22 -7.20
N PHE A 140 2.87 1.11 -6.68
CA PHE A 140 2.19 -0.16 -6.50
C PHE A 140 1.79 -0.80 -7.84
N TYR A 141 1.31 0.00 -8.78
CA TYR A 141 0.92 -0.46 -10.12
C TYR A 141 2.10 -0.89 -11.00
N ASP A 142 3.34 -0.51 -10.67
CA ASP A 142 4.52 -1.10 -11.32
C ASP A 142 4.60 -2.63 -11.10
N TRP A 143 4.01 -3.14 -10.01
CA TRP A 143 4.07 -4.55 -9.62
C TRP A 143 2.73 -5.28 -9.75
N ARG A 144 1.60 -4.61 -9.50
CA ARG A 144 0.26 -5.22 -9.43
C ARG A 144 -0.72 -4.67 -10.46
N LYS A 145 -0.38 -4.83 -11.73
CA LYS A 145 -1.20 -4.40 -12.89
C LYS A 145 -2.53 -5.16 -13.02
N ASP A 146 -2.68 -6.26 -12.30
CA ASP A 146 -3.86 -7.12 -12.26
C ASP A 146 -5.02 -6.56 -11.42
N LEU A 147 -4.75 -5.58 -10.55
CA LEU A 147 -5.71 -5.07 -9.59
C LEU A 147 -6.53 -3.88 -10.12
N SER A 148 -7.77 -3.78 -9.63
CA SER A 148 -8.57 -2.57 -9.82
C SER A 148 -7.98 -1.39 -9.03
N VAL A 149 -8.34 -0.16 -9.41
CA VAL A 149 -7.90 1.06 -8.70
C VAL A 149 -8.41 1.04 -7.26
N TRP A 150 -9.61 0.51 -7.06
CA TRP A 150 -10.17 0.32 -5.73
C TRP A 150 -9.37 -0.68 -4.88
N ASP A 151 -9.03 -1.85 -5.42
CA ASP A 151 -8.31 -2.88 -4.67
C ASP A 151 -6.88 -2.44 -4.33
N ALA A 152 -6.22 -1.74 -5.27
CA ALA A 152 -4.92 -1.14 -5.02
C ALA A 152 -4.99 -0.09 -3.88
N ALA A 153 -6.00 0.78 -3.91
CA ALA A 153 -6.22 1.76 -2.85
C ALA A 153 -6.52 1.11 -1.50
N CYS A 154 -7.35 0.07 -1.46
CA CYS A 154 -7.62 -0.71 -0.26
C CYS A 154 -6.32 -1.27 0.33
N ILE A 155 -5.47 -1.90 -0.49
CA ILE A 155 -4.21 -2.47 -0.01
C ILE A 155 -3.26 -1.38 0.52
N ILE A 156 -3.13 -0.25 -0.17
CA ILE A 156 -2.24 0.85 0.24
C ILE A 156 -2.72 1.49 1.55
N LEU A 157 -4.03 1.64 1.71
CA LEU A 157 -4.65 2.15 2.94
C LEU A 157 -4.84 1.06 4.00
N ASN A 158 -4.31 -0.14 3.74
CA ASN A 158 -4.39 -1.26 4.65
C ASN A 158 -5.83 -1.61 5.06
N VAL A 159 -6.77 -1.56 4.11
CA VAL A 159 -8.17 -1.97 4.23
C VAL A 159 -8.38 -3.28 3.47
N ASN A 160 -9.14 -4.23 4.04
CA ASN A 160 -9.45 -5.47 3.33
C ASN A 160 -10.43 -5.20 2.17
N PRO A 161 -10.04 -5.42 0.89
CA PRO A 161 -10.93 -5.18 -0.25
C PRO A 161 -12.15 -6.11 -0.27
N GLU A 162 -12.06 -7.31 0.33
CA GLU A 162 -13.16 -8.27 0.38
C GLU A 162 -14.36 -7.75 1.18
N THR A 163 -14.13 -6.81 2.11
CA THR A 163 -15.17 -6.09 2.86
C THR A 163 -16.22 -5.50 1.92
N PHE A 164 -15.85 -5.12 0.70
CA PHE A 164 -16.71 -4.44 -0.26
C PHE A 164 -17.29 -5.35 -1.36
N ASN A 165 -17.10 -6.67 -1.27
CA ASN A 165 -17.60 -7.64 -2.23
C ASN A 165 -19.00 -8.19 -1.89
N GLN A 166 -19.67 -7.60 -0.90
CA GLN A 166 -21.02 -7.96 -0.47
C GLN A 166 -22.10 -7.50 -1.45
#